data_AF-A0A563EUT0-F1
#
_entry.id   AF-A0A563EUT0-F1
#
_cell.length_a   1.000
_cell.length_b   1.000
_cell.length_c   1.000
_cell.angle_alpha   90.00
_cell.angle_beta   90.00
_cell.angle_gamma   90.00
#
_symmetry.space_group_name_H-M   'P 1'
#
loop_
_entity.id
_entity.type
_entity.pdbx_description
1 polymer ?
#
loop_
_entity_poly.entity_id
_entity_poly.type
_entity_poly.pdbx_seq_one_letter_code
_entity_poly.pdbx_strand_id
1 'polypeptide(L)'
;MFTTSRPQARLLTLPSYKDDSVRITASDSVRITAGDSVRITAGDSVRITAGDSVRITCGDSVRITASDSVRITAGDSVRITMGDSVRITMGDSVRITMDDSVRITAGDSVRITCEDSVRITAQDSVRITMDDSVRITCEDSVRITAEDSVRITMNDDSVRITCEDSVRITAEDSVRITMGDSVRITARKDELALAA
;
A
#
# COMPACT_ATOMS: atom_id res chain seq x y z
N MET A 1 23.38 -17.02 -11.32
CA MET A 1 23.77 -15.77 -10.62
C MET A 1 24.38 -14.78 -11.61
N PHE A 2 23.56 -13.93 -12.24
CA PHE A 2 24.05 -12.90 -13.18
C PHE A 2 24.23 -11.57 -12.45
N THR A 3 25.49 -11.12 -12.31
CA THR A 3 25.83 -9.80 -11.74
C THR A 3 26.19 -8.86 -12.87
N THR A 4 25.23 -8.13 -13.43
CA THR A 4 25.53 -7.03 -14.37
C THR A 4 25.79 -5.77 -13.56
N SER A 5 27.05 -5.33 -13.50
CA SER A 5 27.47 -4.09 -12.83
C SER A 5 28.12 -3.16 -13.86
N ARG A 6 27.64 -1.91 -13.88
CA ARG A 6 28.20 -0.65 -14.45
C ARG A 6 27.44 0.04 -15.60
N PRO A 7 27.52 1.39 -15.65
CA PRO A 7 26.38 2.28 -15.85
C PRO A 7 26.36 2.88 -17.26
N GLN A 8 25.17 3.25 -17.73
CA GLN A 8 24.92 4.30 -18.73
C GLN A 8 23.43 4.27 -19.06
N ALA A 9 22.68 5.29 -18.60
CA ALA A 9 21.37 5.74 -19.05
C ALA A 9 20.65 4.80 -20.03
N ARG A 10 20.35 3.58 -19.59
CA ARG A 10 19.71 2.54 -20.40
C ARG A 10 18.66 1.92 -19.52
N LEU A 11 17.42 1.98 -19.99
CA LEU A 11 16.37 1.10 -19.52
C LEU A 11 16.89 -0.34 -19.61
N LEU A 12 17.23 -0.93 -18.47
CA LEU A 12 17.69 -2.31 -18.38
C LEU A 12 16.49 -3.22 -18.57
N THR A 13 16.25 -3.60 -19.83
CA THR A 13 15.28 -4.64 -20.19
C THR A 13 15.99 -5.97 -20.21
N LEU A 14 15.69 -6.81 -19.22
CA LEU A 14 16.31 -8.13 -19.11
C LEU A 14 15.40 -9.23 -19.67
N PRO A 15 15.98 -10.34 -20.18
CA PRO A 15 15.20 -11.47 -20.70
C PRO A 15 14.35 -12.13 -19.61
N SER A 16 13.34 -12.89 -20.05
CA SER A 16 12.52 -13.71 -19.16
C SER A 16 13.37 -14.82 -18.53
N TYR A 17 13.59 -14.73 -17.22
CA TYR A 17 14.24 -15.79 -16.45
C TYR A 17 13.16 -16.74 -15.95
N LYS A 18 13.16 -17.99 -16.41
CA LYS A 18 12.11 -18.96 -16.09
C LYS A 18 12.32 -19.71 -14.76
N ASP A 19 13.57 -19.87 -14.28
CA ASP A 19 13.86 -20.78 -13.15
C ASP A 19 15.04 -20.30 -12.26
N ASP A 20 15.33 -18.99 -12.23
CA ASP A 20 16.46 -18.45 -11.47
C ASP A 20 16.07 -17.19 -10.70
N SER A 21 16.48 -17.15 -9.43
CA SER A 21 16.41 -15.93 -8.62
C SER A 21 17.25 -14.79 -9.24
N VAL A 22 16.63 -13.62 -9.42
CA VAL A 22 17.24 -12.48 -10.11
C VAL A 22 17.70 -11.44 -9.08
N ARG A 23 18.97 -11.03 -9.16
CA ARG A 23 19.51 -9.93 -8.33
C ARG A 23 20.12 -8.84 -9.19
N ILE A 24 19.58 -7.64 -9.12
CA ILE A 24 20.01 -6.52 -9.96
C ILE A 24 20.32 -5.29 -9.12
N THR A 25 21.38 -4.59 -9.50
CA THR A 25 21.73 -3.28 -9.00
C THR A 25 21.96 -2.37 -10.19
N ALA A 26 21.14 -1.33 -10.31
CA ALA A 26 21.21 -0.34 -11.39
C ALA A 26 21.13 1.07 -10.79
N SER A 27 21.75 2.03 -11.46
CA SER A 27 21.51 3.45 -11.16
C SER A 27 20.27 3.95 -11.88
N ASP A 28 19.97 3.38 -13.05
CA ASP A 28 18.88 3.81 -13.92
C ASP A 28 17.61 2.97 -13.73
N SER A 29 16.60 3.26 -14.57
CA SER A 29 15.33 2.53 -14.61
C SER A 29 15.48 1.06 -15.01
N VAL A 30 14.73 0.17 -14.35
CA VAL A 30 14.81 -1.29 -14.54
C VAL A 30 13.47 -1.88 -14.97
N ARG A 31 13.49 -2.77 -15.98
CA ARG A 31 12.31 -3.55 -16.41
C ARG A 31 12.63 -5.04 -16.51
N ILE A 32 11.90 -5.86 -15.75
CA ILE A 32 12.11 -7.32 -15.71
C ILE A 32 10.79 -8.08 -15.79
N THR A 33 10.87 -9.26 -16.39
CA THR A 33 9.89 -10.33 -16.22
C THR A 33 10.64 -11.57 -15.73
N ALA A 34 10.22 -12.12 -14.58
CA ALA A 34 10.81 -13.33 -14.01
C ALA A 34 9.69 -14.31 -13.60
N GLY A 35 9.93 -15.61 -13.73
CA GLY A 35 9.07 -16.63 -13.13
C GLY A 35 9.29 -16.75 -11.63
N ASP A 36 10.50 -16.42 -11.18
CA ASP A 36 11.01 -16.72 -9.85
C ASP A 36 11.21 -15.47 -9.00
N SER A 37 11.80 -15.63 -7.82
CA SER A 37 12.04 -14.53 -6.87
C SER A 37 12.98 -13.42 -7.40
N VAL A 38 12.64 -12.15 -7.14
CA VAL A 38 13.36 -10.98 -7.68
C VAL A 38 13.84 -10.04 -6.57
N ARG A 39 15.11 -9.63 -6.61
CA ARG A 39 15.67 -8.56 -5.78
C ARG A 39 16.28 -7.44 -6.63
N ILE A 40 15.81 -6.21 -6.45
CA ILE A 40 16.31 -5.03 -7.18
C ILE A 40 16.72 -3.91 -6.24
N THR A 41 17.82 -3.28 -6.57
CA THR A 41 18.17 -1.94 -6.11
C THR A 41 18.34 -1.03 -7.33
N ALA A 42 17.51 -0.01 -7.45
CA ALA A 42 17.53 0.97 -8.55
C ALA A 42 17.61 2.40 -8.01
N GLY A 43 18.27 3.31 -8.72
CA GLY A 43 18.20 4.74 -8.43
C GLY A 43 16.88 5.31 -8.92
N ASP A 44 16.53 5.06 -10.17
CA ASP A 44 15.27 5.53 -10.76
C ASP A 44 14.15 4.47 -10.68
N SER A 45 13.15 4.60 -11.56
CA SER A 45 11.94 3.79 -11.58
C SER A 45 12.12 2.29 -11.88
N VAL A 46 11.29 1.46 -11.24
CA VAL A 46 11.31 -0.01 -11.41
C VAL A 46 9.97 -0.53 -11.91
N ARG A 47 9.99 -1.38 -12.95
CA ARG A 47 8.82 -2.13 -13.44
C ARG A 47 9.08 -3.63 -13.46
N ILE A 48 8.29 -4.40 -12.72
CA ILE A 48 8.47 -5.86 -12.60
C ILE A 48 7.17 -6.60 -12.88
N THR A 49 7.31 -7.73 -13.56
CA THR A 49 6.35 -8.83 -13.50
C THR A 49 7.07 -10.07 -12.95
N ALA A 50 6.64 -10.60 -11.81
CA ALA A 50 7.25 -11.78 -11.18
C ALA A 50 6.20 -12.88 -10.94
N GLY A 51 6.58 -14.16 -11.00
CA GLY A 51 5.71 -15.24 -10.52
C GLY A 51 5.68 -15.29 -9.00
N ASP A 52 6.88 -15.18 -8.39
CA ASP A 52 7.06 -15.35 -6.95
C ASP A 52 7.40 -14.02 -6.23
N SER A 53 8.09 -14.14 -5.09
CA SER A 53 8.36 -13.05 -4.15
C SER A 53 9.29 -11.95 -4.71
N VAL A 54 8.96 -10.69 -4.43
CA VAL A 54 9.69 -9.52 -4.95
C VAL A 54 10.21 -8.64 -3.81
N ARG A 55 11.48 -8.23 -3.88
CA ARG A 55 12.08 -7.23 -2.98
C ARG A 55 12.72 -6.09 -3.75
N ILE A 56 12.26 -4.86 -3.53
CA ILE A 56 12.75 -3.67 -4.25
C ILE A 56 13.19 -2.59 -3.27
N THR A 57 14.29 -1.95 -3.62
CA THR A 57 14.67 -0.63 -3.13
C THR A 57 14.87 0.29 -4.33
N CYS A 58 14.13 1.39 -4.38
CA CYS A 58 14.05 2.31 -5.52
C CYS A 58 14.12 3.75 -5.00
N GLY A 59 14.80 4.66 -5.70
CA GLY A 59 14.75 6.09 -5.37
C GLY A 59 13.43 6.71 -5.80
N ASP A 60 12.96 6.38 -7.01
CA ASP A 60 11.74 6.99 -7.56
C ASP A 60 10.51 6.07 -7.42
N SER A 61 9.85 5.76 -8.55
CA SER A 61 8.57 5.09 -8.62
C SER A 61 8.66 3.58 -8.92
N VAL A 62 7.76 2.80 -8.35
CA VAL A 62 7.74 1.34 -8.49
C VAL A 62 6.40 0.86 -9.03
N ARG A 63 6.43 0.03 -10.07
CA ARG A 63 5.25 -0.67 -10.61
C ARG A 63 5.46 -2.18 -10.65
N ILE A 64 4.61 -2.93 -9.97
CA ILE A 64 4.76 -4.39 -9.86
C ILE A 64 3.45 -5.11 -10.14
N THR A 65 3.58 -6.24 -10.82
CA THR A 65 2.59 -7.31 -10.84
C THR A 65 3.28 -8.60 -10.44
N ALA A 66 2.79 -9.29 -9.41
CA ALA A 66 3.31 -10.58 -8.99
C ALA A 66 2.21 -11.40 -8.33
N SER A 67 2.44 -12.69 -8.10
CA SER A 67 1.44 -13.56 -7.48
C SER A 67 1.65 -13.59 -5.97
N ASP A 68 2.92 -13.71 -5.54
CA ASP A 68 3.30 -13.90 -4.14
C ASP A 68 3.66 -12.59 -3.40
N SER A 69 4.35 -12.76 -2.26
CA SER A 69 4.71 -11.70 -1.33
C SER A 69 5.66 -10.63 -1.89
N VAL A 70 5.38 -9.37 -1.55
CA VAL A 70 6.16 -8.22 -2.04
C VAL A 70 6.63 -7.32 -0.91
N ARG A 71 7.91 -6.90 -0.99
CA ARG A 71 8.51 -5.92 -0.08
C ARG A 71 9.17 -4.78 -0.84
N ILE A 72 8.71 -3.55 -0.60
CA ILE A 72 9.19 -2.36 -1.31
C ILE A 72 9.63 -1.28 -0.34
N THR A 73 10.73 -0.63 -0.71
CA THR A 73 11.10 0.69 -0.22
C THR A 73 11.30 1.60 -1.43
N ALA A 74 10.51 2.67 -1.54
CA ALA A 74 10.54 3.63 -2.65
C ALA A 74 10.60 5.06 -2.10
N GLY A 75 11.21 6.02 -2.81
CA GLY A 75 11.11 7.43 -2.42
C GLY A 75 9.76 8.01 -2.80
N ASP A 76 9.32 7.77 -4.04
CA ASP A 76 8.14 8.44 -4.59
C ASP A 76 6.90 7.52 -4.58
N SER A 77 6.38 7.19 -5.77
CA SER A 77 5.08 6.54 -5.94
C SER A 77 5.17 5.03 -6.16
N VAL A 78 4.21 4.29 -5.59
CA VAL A 78 4.15 2.82 -5.76
C VAL A 78 2.79 2.39 -6.28
N ARG A 79 2.80 1.58 -7.35
CA ARG A 79 1.61 0.92 -7.90
C ARG A 79 1.77 -0.59 -7.94
N ILE A 80 0.86 -1.30 -7.28
CA ILE A 80 0.94 -2.76 -7.13
C ILE A 80 -0.39 -3.41 -7.49
N THR A 81 -0.29 -4.58 -8.13
CA THR A 81 -1.39 -5.53 -8.32
C THR A 81 -0.88 -6.93 -7.99
N MET A 82 -1.45 -7.60 -6.98
CA MET A 82 -0.94 -8.87 -6.41
C MET A 82 -2.07 -9.80 -5.98
N GLY A 83 -1.78 -11.09 -5.77
CA GLY A 83 -2.68 -11.99 -5.02
C GLY A 83 -2.40 -11.90 -3.52
N ASP A 84 -1.13 -12.08 -3.15
CA ASP A 84 -0.75 -12.29 -1.75
C ASP A 84 -0.35 -11.00 -0.98
N SER A 85 0.36 -11.19 0.14
CA SER A 85 0.72 -10.19 1.13
C SER A 85 1.76 -9.15 0.67
N VAL A 86 1.55 -7.88 1.03
CA VAL A 86 2.44 -6.77 0.64
C VAL A 86 2.92 -5.96 1.84
N ARG A 87 4.22 -5.60 1.83
CA ARG A 87 4.80 -4.62 2.76
C ARG A 87 5.50 -3.47 2.02
N ILE A 88 5.06 -2.24 2.25
CA ILE A 88 5.59 -1.04 1.61
C ILE A 88 6.02 -0.01 2.64
N THR A 89 7.13 0.66 2.36
CA THR A 89 7.54 1.91 3.00
C THR A 89 7.93 2.90 1.92
N MET A 90 7.41 4.11 1.97
CA MET A 90 7.61 5.11 0.93
C MET A 90 7.39 6.55 1.41
N GLY A 91 7.95 7.51 0.68
CA GLY A 91 7.77 8.94 0.92
C GLY A 91 6.40 9.40 0.44
N ASP A 92 6.04 9.14 -0.81
CA ASP A 92 4.85 9.78 -1.40
C ASP A 92 3.63 8.84 -1.45
N SER A 93 3.02 8.73 -2.63
CA SER A 93 1.70 8.15 -2.84
C SER A 93 1.70 6.67 -3.20
N VAL A 94 0.69 5.93 -2.74
CA VAL A 94 0.55 4.50 -3.01
C VAL A 94 -0.82 4.12 -3.56
N ARG A 95 -0.80 3.23 -4.54
CA ARG A 95 -1.99 2.57 -5.07
C ARG A 95 -1.82 1.05 -5.11
N ILE A 96 -2.67 0.34 -4.38
CA ILE A 96 -2.64 -1.12 -4.32
C ILE A 96 -4.01 -1.69 -4.67
N THR A 97 -3.98 -2.79 -5.41
CA THR A 97 -5.10 -3.71 -5.57
C THR A 97 -4.56 -5.11 -5.30
N MET A 98 -5.15 -5.84 -4.37
CA MET A 98 -4.71 -7.21 -4.05
C MET A 98 -5.83 -8.00 -3.37
N ASP A 99 -5.61 -9.28 -3.10
CA ASP A 99 -6.64 -10.12 -2.48
C ASP A 99 -6.35 -10.26 -0.96
N ASP A 100 -5.11 -10.54 -0.58
CA ASP A 100 -4.73 -10.77 0.83
C ASP A 100 -4.38 -9.48 1.65
N SER A 101 -3.34 -9.56 2.49
CA SER A 101 -3.04 -8.61 3.57
C SER A 101 -2.00 -7.54 3.21
N VAL A 102 -2.18 -6.32 3.74
CA VAL A 102 -1.29 -5.18 3.50
C VAL A 102 -0.69 -4.63 4.77
N ARG A 103 0.56 -4.19 4.63
CA ARG A 103 1.17 -3.26 5.57
C ARG A 103 1.89 -2.12 4.87
N ILE A 104 1.46 -0.89 5.14
CA ILE A 104 1.96 0.31 4.47
C ILE A 104 2.40 1.37 5.48
N THR A 105 3.48 2.06 5.14
CA THR A 105 3.92 3.29 5.81
C THR A 105 4.22 4.35 4.75
N ALA A 106 3.39 5.38 4.66
CA ALA A 106 3.45 6.49 3.69
C ALA A 106 3.82 7.81 4.37
N GLY A 107 4.48 8.71 3.66
CA GLY A 107 4.37 10.14 3.94
C GLY A 107 3.02 10.65 3.45
N ASP A 108 2.72 10.48 2.15
CA ASP A 108 1.53 11.11 1.57
C ASP A 108 0.30 10.17 1.47
N SER A 109 -0.33 10.15 0.28
CA SER A 109 -1.66 9.61 0.05
C SER A 109 -1.66 8.10 -0.23
N VAL A 110 -2.58 7.37 0.40
CA VAL A 110 -2.72 5.91 0.22
C VAL A 110 -4.09 5.54 -0.34
N ARG A 111 -4.11 4.79 -1.44
CA ARG A 111 -5.33 4.21 -2.02
C ARG A 111 -5.23 2.69 -2.13
N ILE A 112 -6.18 1.98 -1.51
CA ILE A 112 -6.17 0.52 -1.45
C ILE A 112 -7.53 -0.05 -1.82
N THR A 113 -7.47 -1.15 -2.55
CA THR A 113 -8.56 -2.12 -2.66
C THR A 113 -7.99 -3.48 -2.27
N CYS A 114 -8.57 -4.14 -1.26
CA CYS A 114 -8.19 -5.48 -0.83
C CYS A 114 -9.40 -6.28 -0.37
N GLU A 115 -9.30 -7.60 -0.31
CA GLU A 115 -10.39 -8.43 0.24
C GLU A 115 -10.16 -8.68 1.74
N ASP A 116 -8.92 -8.99 2.15
CA ASP A 116 -8.55 -9.27 3.54
C ASP A 116 -8.14 -8.00 4.35
N SER A 117 -7.03 -8.09 5.09
CA SER A 117 -6.69 -7.21 6.20
C SER A 117 -5.67 -6.13 5.85
N VAL A 118 -5.92 -4.91 6.32
CA VAL A 118 -5.09 -3.75 5.99
C VAL A 118 -4.57 -3.03 7.23
N ARG A 119 -3.26 -2.79 7.24
CA ARG A 119 -2.63 -1.90 8.22
C ARG A 119 -1.88 -0.76 7.55
N ILE A 120 -2.30 0.47 7.83
CA ILE A 120 -1.71 1.68 7.24
C ILE A 120 -1.24 2.64 8.33
N THR A 121 -0.08 3.22 8.08
CA THR A 121 0.35 4.49 8.67
C THR A 121 0.62 5.46 7.53
N ALA A 122 -0.06 6.60 7.49
CA ALA A 122 0.13 7.65 6.48
C ALA A 122 0.13 9.02 7.18
N GLN A 123 0.71 10.06 6.61
CA GLN A 123 0.56 11.41 7.15
C GLN A 123 -0.67 12.08 6.53
N ASP A 124 -0.80 12.01 5.20
CA ASP A 124 -1.91 12.66 4.51
C ASP A 124 -3.17 11.76 4.39
N SER A 125 -3.77 11.72 3.19
CA SER A 125 -5.07 11.14 2.92
C SER A 125 -5.05 9.63 2.69
N VAL A 126 -6.04 8.93 3.24
CA VAL A 126 -6.18 7.47 3.07
C VAL A 126 -7.57 7.13 2.53
N ARG A 127 -7.60 6.40 1.41
CA ARG A 127 -8.82 5.86 0.81
C ARG A 127 -8.75 4.34 0.67
N ILE A 128 -9.68 3.63 1.31
CA ILE A 128 -9.71 2.17 1.31
C ILE A 128 -11.09 1.66 0.94
N THR A 129 -11.11 0.58 0.18
CA THR A 129 -12.26 -0.29 -0.04
C THR A 129 -11.82 -1.72 0.28
N MET A 130 -12.49 -2.40 1.20
CA MET A 130 -12.20 -3.80 1.51
C MET A 130 -13.40 -4.55 2.09
N ASP A 131 -13.23 -5.85 2.30
CA ASP A 131 -14.28 -6.71 2.83
C ASP A 131 -14.01 -7.00 4.32
N ASP A 132 -12.80 -7.40 4.70
CA ASP A 132 -12.46 -7.73 6.10
C ASP A 132 -12.01 -6.51 6.94
N SER A 133 -10.82 -6.57 7.57
CA SER A 133 -10.48 -5.75 8.73
C SER A 133 -9.39 -4.73 8.48
N VAL A 134 -9.55 -3.53 9.05
CA VAL A 134 -8.58 -2.44 8.88
C VAL A 134 -8.12 -1.79 10.16
N ARG A 135 -6.84 -1.44 10.15
CA ARG A 135 -6.25 -0.55 11.13
C ARG A 135 -5.50 0.58 10.46
N ILE A 136 -5.97 1.80 10.66
CA ILE A 136 -5.36 3.02 10.12
C ILE A 136 -4.85 3.91 11.24
N THR A 137 -3.69 4.50 11.01
CA THR A 137 -3.24 5.69 11.71
C THR A 137 -2.85 6.73 10.65
N CYS A 138 -3.52 7.88 10.63
CA CYS A 138 -3.08 9.00 9.81
C CYS A 138 -3.38 10.36 10.43
N GLU A 139 -2.81 11.42 9.86
CA GLU A 139 -2.89 12.77 10.42
C GLU A 139 -4.06 13.52 9.80
N ASP A 140 -4.24 13.44 8.46
CA ASP A 140 -5.27 14.22 7.75
C ASP A 140 -6.62 13.49 7.57
N SER A 141 -6.93 13.01 6.35
CA SER A 141 -8.29 12.62 5.97
C SER A 141 -8.43 11.15 5.64
N VAL A 142 -9.52 10.53 6.10
CA VAL A 142 -9.81 9.11 5.83
C VAL A 142 -11.17 8.91 5.19
N ARG A 143 -11.17 8.11 4.12
CA ARG A 143 -12.38 7.55 3.53
C ARG A 143 -12.31 6.04 3.43
N ILE A 144 -13.20 5.34 4.14
CA ILE A 144 -13.25 3.87 4.15
C ILE A 144 -14.62 3.37 3.73
N THR A 145 -14.61 2.30 2.94
CA THR A 145 -15.71 1.37 2.78
C THR A 145 -15.19 -0.02 3.19
N ALA A 146 -15.78 -0.63 4.22
CA ALA A 146 -15.42 -1.96 4.73
C ALA A 146 -16.70 -2.79 4.93
N GLU A 147 -16.65 -4.13 4.91
CA GLU A 147 -17.79 -4.94 5.37
C GLU A 147 -17.64 -5.22 6.88
N ASP A 148 -16.48 -5.73 7.32
CA ASP A 148 -16.28 -6.17 8.70
C ASP A 148 -15.84 -5.04 9.67
N SER A 149 -14.55 -4.96 10.00
CA SER A 149 -14.11 -4.22 11.19
C SER A 149 -13.11 -3.12 10.90
N VAL A 150 -13.40 -1.92 11.39
CA VAL A 150 -12.63 -0.71 11.12
C VAL A 150 -12.10 -0.10 12.41
N ARG A 151 -10.78 0.00 12.53
CA ARG A 151 -10.12 0.72 13.63
C ARG A 151 -9.29 1.88 13.10
N ILE A 152 -9.60 3.08 13.57
CA ILE A 152 -8.94 4.31 13.13
C ILE A 152 -8.42 5.11 14.33
N THR A 153 -7.24 5.68 14.18
CA THR A 153 -6.68 6.69 15.08
C THR A 153 -6.20 7.86 14.23
N MET A 154 -6.76 9.04 14.46
CA MET A 154 -6.59 10.24 13.64
C MET A 154 -6.41 11.46 14.53
N ASN A 155 -5.64 12.43 14.04
CA ASN A 155 -5.39 13.66 14.77
C ASN A 155 -6.09 14.89 14.17
N ASP A 156 -6.44 14.90 12.87
CA ASP A 156 -6.91 16.12 12.21
C ASP A 156 -7.99 15.85 11.12
N ASP A 157 -8.50 16.92 10.52
CA ASP A 157 -9.41 17.02 9.36
C ASP A 157 -10.78 16.31 9.47
N SER A 158 -10.90 15.10 8.90
CA SER A 158 -12.19 14.48 8.66
C SER A 158 -12.12 12.99 8.37
N VAL A 159 -13.11 12.29 8.94
CA VAL A 159 -13.27 10.84 8.77
C VAL A 159 -14.64 10.55 8.16
N ARG A 160 -14.66 9.86 7.02
CA ARG A 160 -15.88 9.30 6.43
C ARG A 160 -15.78 7.78 6.33
N ILE A 161 -16.65 7.06 7.02
CA ILE A 161 -16.67 5.60 7.02
C ILE A 161 -18.05 5.08 6.64
N THR A 162 -18.05 4.06 5.80
CA THR A 162 -19.19 3.16 5.59
C THR A 162 -18.72 1.75 5.95
N CYS A 163 -19.38 1.11 6.92
CA CYS A 163 -19.04 -0.25 7.32
C CYS A 163 -20.26 -1.03 7.83
N GLU A 164 -20.28 -2.36 7.68
CA GLU A 164 -21.45 -3.15 8.08
C GLU A 164 -21.37 -3.56 9.56
N ASP A 165 -20.24 -4.12 10.01
CA ASP A 165 -20.16 -4.70 11.36
C ASP A 165 -19.70 -3.74 12.47
N SER A 166 -18.43 -3.35 12.48
CA SER A 166 -17.85 -2.71 13.67
C SER A 166 -16.85 -1.59 13.40
N VAL A 167 -17.09 -0.43 14.01
CA VAL A 167 -16.21 0.74 13.90
C VAL A 167 -15.72 1.20 15.26
N ARG A 168 -14.39 1.34 15.40
CA ARG A 168 -13.73 1.98 16.53
C ARG A 168 -12.87 3.15 16.06
N ILE A 169 -13.23 4.36 16.46
CA ILE A 169 -12.53 5.59 16.05
C ILE A 169 -12.02 6.34 17.26
N THR A 170 -10.81 6.86 17.14
CA THR A 170 -10.30 7.97 17.95
C THR A 170 -9.90 9.08 16.97
N ALA A 171 -10.58 10.22 17.03
CA ALA A 171 -10.36 11.36 16.14
C ALA A 171 -10.52 12.66 16.94
N GLU A 172 -9.80 13.73 16.58
CA GLU A 172 -9.97 15.03 17.25
C GLU A 172 -11.07 15.89 16.58
N ASP A 173 -11.28 15.76 15.27
CA ASP A 173 -12.21 16.60 14.48
C ASP A 173 -13.43 15.84 13.92
N SER A 174 -13.92 16.23 12.73
CA SER A 174 -15.23 15.84 12.20
C SER A 174 -15.30 14.36 11.81
N VAL A 175 -16.30 13.66 12.33
CA VAL A 175 -16.51 12.23 12.05
C VAL A 175 -17.91 12.01 11.47
N ARG A 176 -17.96 11.45 10.25
CA ARG A 176 -19.19 10.97 9.59
C ARG A 176 -19.13 9.47 9.38
N ILE A 177 -20.12 8.78 9.93
CA ILE A 177 -20.20 7.32 9.89
C ILE A 177 -21.58 6.90 9.40
N THR A 178 -21.61 5.90 8.53
CA THR A 178 -22.80 5.14 8.11
C THR A 178 -22.55 3.67 8.40
N MET A 179 -23.36 3.05 9.27
CA MET A 179 -23.09 1.72 9.82
C MET A 179 -24.32 0.82 9.95
N GLY A 180 -24.12 -0.50 9.85
CA GLY A 180 -25.14 -1.51 10.11
C GLY A 180 -25.29 -1.84 11.61
N ASP A 181 -24.17 -2.20 12.26
CA ASP A 181 -24.23 -2.86 13.57
C ASP A 181 -23.70 -1.99 14.74
N SER A 182 -22.38 -1.88 14.91
CA SER A 182 -21.78 -1.40 16.17
C SER A 182 -20.72 -0.32 16.01
N VAL A 183 -20.82 0.74 16.83
CA VAL A 183 -19.95 1.92 16.74
C VAL A 183 -19.44 2.36 18.12
N ARG A 184 -18.12 2.55 18.23
CA ARG A 184 -17.48 3.19 19.38
C ARG A 184 -16.59 4.35 18.94
N ILE A 185 -16.98 5.57 19.32
CA ILE A 185 -16.25 6.80 18.98
C ILE A 185 -15.72 7.43 20.26
N THR A 186 -14.45 7.81 20.23
CA THR A 186 -13.84 8.73 21.19
C THR A 186 -13.40 9.97 20.41
N ALA A 187 -14.11 11.08 20.55
CA ALA A 187 -13.77 12.34 19.87
C ALA A 187 -13.96 13.55 20.78
N ARG A 188 -13.32 14.69 20.43
CA ARG A 188 -13.66 15.98 21.05
C ARG A 188 -15.03 16.43 20.50
N LYS A 189 -15.78 17.10 21.35
CA LYS A 189 -17.26 17.01 21.42
C LYS A 189 -18.01 17.74 20.30
N ASP A 190 -17.35 18.47 19.41
CA ASP A 190 -18.00 19.58 18.74
C ASP A 190 -18.59 19.26 17.35
N GLU A 191 -18.25 18.14 16.71
CA GLU A 191 -18.71 17.86 15.31
C GLU A 191 -18.98 16.37 14.99
N LEU A 192 -19.70 15.66 15.85
CA LEU A 192 -20.12 14.28 15.57
C LEU A 192 -21.40 14.24 14.72
N ALA A 193 -21.33 13.68 13.51
CA ALA A 193 -22.49 13.43 12.64
C ALA A 193 -22.64 11.92 12.38
N LEU A 194 -23.50 11.26 13.18
CA LEU A 194 -23.85 9.86 13.01
C LEU A 194 -25.09 9.75 12.11
N ALA A 195 -24.97 9.07 10.97
CA ALA A 195 -26.10 8.71 10.12
C ALA A 195 -26.34 7.21 10.25
N ALA A 196 -27.42 6.84 10.92
CA ALA A 196 -27.94 5.46 10.95
C ALA A 196 -28.80 5.21 9.71
#